data_AF-A0A1M7HN73-F1
#
_entry.id   AF-A0A1M7HN73-F1
#
_cell.length_a   1.000
_cell.length_b   1.000
_cell.length_c   1.000
_cell.angle_alpha   90.00
_cell.angle_beta   90.00
_cell.angle_gamma   90.00
#
_symmetry.space_group_name_H-M   'P 1'
#
loop_
_entity.id
_entity.type
_entity.pdbx_description
1 polymer ?
#
loop_
_entity_poly.entity_id
_entity_poly.type
_entity_poly.pdbx_seq_one_letter_code
_entity_poly.pdbx_strand_id
1 'polypeptide(L)'
;MYNSDPVTTIYKLAVIQHHHESMTEIKVIFRFNISEIVFKSIEQTIISDKHLNIITGDRIREEFLKGESAIANEINNFMNEGKLIPIEYWYPFWTAQIIEGQVNVFTSMIGNIDQFKEFEKCLKLKNYSLTEIIYLKVNRIDELTELAKLKYGKIYNQSDILKKHIIDYQIMREEIIEYSKNKYEIIIKDFFESEIKV
;
A
#
# COMPACT_ATOMS: atom_id res chain seq x y z
N MET A 1 71.86 -6.33 -14.16
CA MET A 1 70.82 -7.37 -14.35
C MET A 1 69.58 -6.91 -13.61
N TYR A 2 68.60 -6.44 -14.38
CA TYR A 2 67.28 -6.08 -13.90
C TYR A 2 66.53 -7.37 -13.55
N ASN A 3 66.02 -7.48 -12.32
CA ASN A 3 64.87 -8.29 -12.00
C ASN A 3 63.91 -7.40 -11.22
N SER A 4 63.09 -6.68 -11.98
CA SER A 4 61.90 -5.98 -11.52
C SER A 4 60.81 -7.00 -11.25
N ASP A 5 60.49 -7.24 -9.97
CA ASP A 5 59.29 -7.96 -9.56
C ASP A 5 58.04 -7.18 -10.02
N PRO A 6 57.16 -7.79 -10.85
CA PRO A 6 55.93 -7.15 -11.29
C PRO A 6 54.76 -7.66 -10.44
N VAL A 7 54.74 -7.35 -9.14
CA VAL A 7 53.58 -7.69 -8.28
C VAL A 7 53.23 -6.55 -7.31
N THR A 8 53.50 -5.29 -7.70
CA THR A 8 53.14 -4.09 -6.91
C THR A 8 52.14 -3.17 -7.63
N THR A 9 51.55 -3.60 -8.73
CA THR A 9 50.56 -2.79 -9.46
C THR A 9 49.50 -3.71 -10.03
N ILE A 10 48.22 -3.38 -9.78
CA ILE A 10 46.97 -4.09 -10.12
C ILE A 10 46.36 -4.78 -8.89
N TYR A 11 45.77 -3.98 -8.00
CA TYR A 11 44.46 -4.22 -7.34
C TYR A 11 43.99 -2.94 -6.59
N LYS A 12 44.43 -1.76 -7.06
CA LYS A 12 43.71 -0.50 -6.86
C LYS A 12 43.00 -0.21 -8.17
N LEU A 13 41.83 -0.82 -8.37
CA LEU A 13 40.80 -0.37 -9.32
C LEU A 13 39.57 -1.24 -9.12
N ALA A 14 38.44 -0.57 -8.91
CA ALA A 14 37.08 -1.09 -8.94
C ALA A 14 36.62 -1.97 -7.75
N VAL A 15 36.48 -1.35 -6.58
CA VAL A 15 35.18 -1.43 -5.89
C VAL A 15 34.74 0.00 -5.61
N ILE A 16 34.46 0.73 -6.69
CA ILE A 16 33.36 1.70 -6.62
C ILE A 16 32.13 0.80 -6.62
N GLN A 17 31.69 0.41 -5.43
CA GLN A 17 30.31 -0.01 -5.25
C GLN A 17 29.49 1.20 -5.67
N HIS A 18 29.02 1.19 -6.92
CA HIS A 18 27.84 1.92 -7.28
C HIS A 18 26.74 1.37 -6.37
N HIS A 19 26.56 1.99 -5.20
CA HIS A 19 25.22 2.19 -4.69
C HIS A 19 24.51 3.00 -5.78
N HIS A 20 23.99 2.30 -6.78
CA HIS A 20 22.69 2.69 -7.28
C HIS A 20 21.81 2.65 -6.04
N GLU A 21 21.64 3.79 -5.38
CA GLU A 21 20.52 3.99 -4.48
C GLU A 21 19.30 3.63 -5.32
N SER A 22 18.79 2.42 -5.13
CA SER A 22 17.56 2.01 -5.80
C SER A 22 16.51 3.01 -5.32
N MET A 23 15.92 3.74 -6.26
CA MET A 23 14.89 4.70 -5.93
C MET A 23 13.76 3.96 -5.20
N THR A 24 13.36 4.45 -4.03
CA THR A 24 12.22 3.88 -3.29
C THR A 24 10.95 4.09 -4.10
N GLU A 25 10.35 2.99 -4.54
CA GLU A 25 9.16 2.96 -5.38
C GLU A 25 7.93 2.71 -4.50
N ILE A 26 6.87 3.48 -4.75
CA ILE A 26 5.60 3.37 -4.07
C ILE A 26 4.53 3.01 -5.09
N LYS A 27 3.71 2.02 -4.73
CA LYS A 27 2.51 1.65 -5.47
C LYS A 27 1.32 1.61 -4.52
N VAL A 28 0.14 1.94 -5.03
CA VAL A 28 -1.11 1.91 -4.26
C VAL A 28 -2.10 0.95 -4.91
N ILE A 29 -2.68 0.04 -4.13
CA ILE A 29 -3.75 -0.84 -4.57
C ILE A 29 -5.01 -0.51 -3.78
N PHE A 30 -6.00 0.04 -4.46
CA PHE A 30 -7.31 0.26 -3.89
C PHE A 30 -8.18 -0.98 -4.05
N ARG A 31 -8.34 -1.71 -2.95
CA ARG A 31 -9.20 -2.88 -2.83
C ARG A 31 -10.16 -2.69 -1.67
N PHE A 32 -11.45 -2.95 -1.89
CA PHE A 32 -12.44 -2.82 -0.81
C PHE A 32 -12.18 -3.89 0.26
N ASN A 33 -12.02 -3.51 1.54
CA ASN A 33 -11.61 -4.44 2.61
C ASN A 33 -12.57 -5.60 2.87
N ILE A 34 -13.85 -5.52 2.46
CA ILE A 34 -14.72 -6.71 2.50
C ILE A 34 -14.22 -7.85 1.60
N SER A 35 -13.28 -7.56 0.71
CA SER A 35 -12.55 -8.54 -0.09
C SER A 35 -11.77 -9.55 0.74
N GLU A 36 -11.20 -9.18 1.89
CA GLU A 36 -10.45 -10.11 2.76
C GLU A 36 -11.40 -11.13 3.41
N ILE A 37 -12.69 -10.79 3.44
CA ILE A 37 -13.74 -11.67 3.92
C ILE A 37 -14.07 -12.70 2.86
N VAL A 38 -14.20 -12.34 1.59
CA VAL A 38 -14.72 -13.25 0.54
C VAL A 38 -13.60 -13.92 -0.27
N PHE A 39 -12.49 -13.24 -0.45
CA PHE A 39 -11.38 -13.63 -1.31
C PHE A 39 -10.10 -13.88 -0.51
N LYS A 40 -9.08 -14.40 -1.18
CA LYS A 40 -7.72 -14.53 -0.64
C LYS A 40 -7.20 -13.16 -0.17
N SER A 41 -6.28 -13.17 0.78
CA SER A 41 -5.60 -11.94 1.20
C SER A 41 -4.85 -11.33 0.01
N ILE A 42 -4.65 -10.02 0.03
CA ILE A 42 -4.02 -9.33 -1.11
C ILE A 42 -2.59 -9.86 -1.36
N GLU A 43 -1.88 -10.24 -0.30
CA GLU A 43 -0.55 -10.85 -0.33
C GLU A 43 -0.53 -12.18 -1.11
N GLN A 44 -1.64 -12.92 -1.12
CA GLN A 44 -1.77 -14.17 -1.88
C GLN A 44 -2.19 -13.95 -3.34
N THR A 45 -2.55 -12.72 -3.72
CA THR A 45 -3.01 -12.36 -5.07
C THR A 45 -2.02 -11.51 -5.85
N ILE A 46 -1.09 -10.84 -5.16
CA ILE A 46 -0.06 -10.04 -5.79
C ILE A 46 1.01 -10.97 -6.39
N ILE A 47 1.36 -10.71 -7.64
CA ILE A 47 2.45 -11.39 -8.36
C ILE A 47 3.47 -10.32 -8.74
N SER A 48 4.73 -10.53 -8.35
CA SER A 48 5.82 -9.64 -8.72
C SER A 48 7.12 -10.41 -8.90
N ASP A 49 7.94 -9.96 -9.85
CA ASP A 49 9.30 -10.45 -10.06
C ASP A 49 10.30 -9.79 -9.09
N LYS A 50 9.84 -8.79 -8.31
CA LYS A 50 10.63 -8.08 -7.30
C LYS A 50 10.20 -8.50 -5.89
N HIS A 51 11.11 -8.33 -4.93
CA HIS A 51 10.75 -8.39 -3.52
C HIS A 51 9.89 -7.17 -3.15
N LEU A 52 8.73 -7.38 -2.57
CA LEU A 52 7.77 -6.34 -2.21
C LEU A 52 7.67 -6.14 -0.70
N ASN A 53 7.61 -4.89 -0.27
CA ASN A 53 7.12 -4.53 1.05
C ASN A 53 5.61 -4.24 0.96
N ILE A 54 4.77 -5.24 1.23
CA ILE A 54 3.32 -5.11 1.15
C ILE A 54 2.78 -4.59 2.48
N ILE A 55 2.07 -3.46 2.45
CA ILE A 55 1.61 -2.71 3.62
C ILE A 55 0.09 -2.83 3.71
N THR A 56 -0.36 -3.87 4.40
CA THR A 56 -1.78 -4.25 4.51
C THR A 56 -2.37 -3.90 5.87
N GLY A 57 -3.70 -3.82 5.92
CA GLY A 57 -4.40 -3.46 7.16
C GLY A 57 -4.13 -4.47 8.28
N ASP A 58 -4.08 -5.77 7.93
CA ASP A 58 -3.76 -6.83 8.87
C ASP A 58 -2.30 -6.77 9.33
N ARG A 59 -1.33 -6.57 8.42
CA ARG A 59 0.07 -6.37 8.82
C ARG A 59 0.22 -5.18 9.76
N ILE A 60 -0.46 -4.07 9.47
CA ILE A 60 -0.42 -2.89 10.35
C ILE A 60 -1.00 -3.24 11.72
N ARG A 61 -2.13 -3.95 11.78
CA ARG A 61 -2.78 -4.34 13.04
C ARG A 61 -1.97 -5.36 13.84
N GLU A 62 -1.35 -6.32 13.17
CA GLU A 62 -0.73 -7.48 13.80
C GLU A 62 0.73 -7.26 14.15
N GLU A 63 1.45 -6.50 13.34
CA GLU A 63 2.89 -6.25 13.51
C GLU A 63 3.15 -4.82 14.01
N PHE A 64 2.74 -3.81 13.24
CA PHE A 64 3.13 -2.43 13.50
C PHE A 64 2.49 -1.88 14.78
N LEU A 65 1.17 -2.01 14.91
CA LEU A 65 0.41 -1.52 16.07
C LEU A 65 0.72 -2.30 17.35
N LYS A 66 1.30 -3.50 17.26
CA LYS A 66 1.77 -4.24 18.46
C LYS A 66 3.24 -3.97 18.79
N GLY A 67 3.95 -3.22 17.94
CA GLY A 67 5.34 -2.87 18.15
C GLY A 67 5.53 -1.70 19.12
N GLU A 68 6.80 -1.39 19.43
CA GLU A 68 7.17 -0.32 20.38
C GLU A 68 7.32 1.06 19.73
N SER A 69 6.78 1.24 18.52
CA SER A 69 6.89 2.51 17.80
C SER A 69 6.07 3.60 18.49
N ALA A 70 6.68 4.76 18.74
CA ALA A 70 5.99 5.90 19.37
C ALA A 70 4.74 6.31 18.58
N ILE A 71 4.82 6.32 17.24
CA ILE A 71 3.67 6.62 16.39
C ILE A 71 2.60 5.51 16.41
N ALA A 72 3.00 4.25 16.61
CA ALA A 72 2.04 3.15 16.77
C ALA A 72 1.24 3.30 18.07
N ASN A 73 1.89 3.72 19.17
CA ASN A 73 1.23 3.99 20.44
C ASN A 73 0.21 5.12 20.32
N GLU A 74 0.56 6.22 19.66
CA GLU A 74 -0.36 7.34 19.44
C GLU A 74 -1.58 6.92 18.61
N ILE A 75 -1.36 6.19 17.51
CA ILE A 75 -2.46 5.68 16.67
C ILE A 75 -3.37 4.72 17.45
N ASN A 76 -2.78 3.81 18.23
CA ASN A 76 -3.56 2.92 19.10
C ASN A 76 -4.42 3.69 20.10
N ASN A 77 -3.92 4.78 20.69
CA ASN A 77 -4.70 5.59 21.61
C ASN A 77 -5.93 6.17 20.93
N PHE A 78 -5.79 6.76 19.74
CA PHE A 78 -6.95 7.27 18.98
C PHE A 78 -7.94 6.16 18.64
N MET A 79 -7.47 5.00 18.16
CA MET A 79 -8.32 3.87 17.81
C MET A 79 -9.07 3.29 19.01
N ASN A 80 -8.39 3.11 20.14
CA ASN A 80 -8.98 2.59 21.38
C ASN A 80 -10.02 3.55 21.98
N GLU A 81 -9.85 4.85 21.78
CA GLU A 81 -10.81 5.87 22.19
C GLU A 81 -11.95 6.09 21.18
N GLY A 82 -11.96 5.37 20.06
CA GLY A 82 -12.94 5.54 18.98
C GLY A 82 -12.84 6.90 18.27
N LYS A 83 -11.68 7.58 18.38
CA LYS A 83 -11.42 8.87 17.78
C LYS A 83 -10.85 8.72 16.37
N LEU A 84 -11.12 9.71 15.52
CA LEU A 84 -10.45 9.83 14.24
C LEU A 84 -8.97 10.18 14.47
N ILE A 85 -8.08 9.54 13.71
CA ILE A 85 -6.64 9.85 13.74
C ILE A 85 -6.44 11.22 13.09
N PRO A 86 -5.90 12.22 13.82
CA PRO A 86 -5.65 13.54 13.27
C PRO A 86 -4.66 13.53 12.11
N ILE A 87 -4.76 14.54 11.23
CA ILE A 87 -4.05 14.52 9.94
C ILE A 87 -2.52 14.44 10.11
N GLU A 88 -2.01 15.09 11.16
CA GLU A 88 -0.60 15.20 11.51
C GLU A 88 0.06 13.85 11.89
N TYR A 89 -0.72 12.84 12.27
CA TYR A 89 -0.21 11.51 12.60
C TYR A 89 -0.05 10.61 11.37
N TRP A 90 -0.66 10.95 10.22
CA TRP A 90 -0.57 10.11 9.02
C TRP A 90 0.80 10.15 8.35
N TYR A 91 1.45 11.32 8.30
CA TYR A 91 2.82 11.44 7.76
C TYR A 91 3.85 10.54 8.48
N PRO A 92 4.02 10.62 9.81
CA PRO A 92 4.96 9.74 10.53
C PRO A 92 4.54 8.27 10.43
N PHE A 93 3.25 7.99 10.31
CA PHE A 93 2.75 6.64 10.11
C PHE A 93 3.16 6.05 8.76
N TRP A 94 2.86 6.72 7.64
CA TRP A 94 3.18 6.20 6.31
C TRP A 94 4.68 6.04 6.11
N THR A 95 5.48 7.00 6.58
CA THR A 95 6.95 6.91 6.49
C THR A 95 7.51 5.73 7.28
N ALA A 96 6.96 5.42 8.46
CA ALA A 96 7.39 4.27 9.24
C ALA A 96 7.08 2.90 8.59
N GLN A 97 6.16 2.85 7.61
CA GLN A 97 5.85 1.62 6.88
C GLN A 97 6.78 1.36 5.69
N ILE A 98 7.49 2.41 5.20
CA ILE A 98 8.27 2.34 3.96
C ILE A 98 9.65 1.78 4.24
N ILE A 99 10.05 0.80 3.43
CA ILE A 99 11.42 0.29 3.38
C ILE A 99 12.13 0.96 2.20
N GLU A 100 13.20 1.67 2.51
CA GLU A 100 14.00 2.37 1.50
C GLU A 100 14.67 1.39 0.54
N GLY A 101 14.75 1.78 -0.74
CA GLY A 101 15.34 0.96 -1.79
C GLY A 101 14.47 -0.20 -2.29
N GLN A 102 13.23 -0.34 -1.79
CA GLN A 102 12.29 -1.38 -2.20
C GLN A 102 11.05 -0.82 -2.93
N VAL A 103 10.28 -1.74 -3.52
CA VAL A 103 8.91 -1.46 -3.96
C VAL A 103 7.97 -1.65 -2.78
N ASN A 104 7.27 -0.58 -2.40
CA ASN A 104 6.36 -0.55 -1.28
C ASN A 104 4.93 -0.47 -1.79
N VAL A 105 4.09 -1.44 -1.43
CA VAL A 105 2.73 -1.58 -1.95
C VAL A 105 1.74 -1.29 -0.85
N PHE A 106 1.12 -0.12 -0.87
CA PHE A 106 0.07 0.26 0.06
C PHE A 106 -1.27 -0.29 -0.41
N THR A 107 -1.91 -1.11 0.42
CA THR A 107 -3.25 -1.67 0.11
C THR A 107 -4.34 -1.10 1.03
N SER A 108 -3.92 -0.30 2.03
CA SER A 108 -4.76 0.23 3.09
C SER A 108 -4.28 1.62 3.54
N MET A 109 -5.00 2.23 4.48
CA MET A 109 -4.61 3.49 5.17
C MET A 109 -4.58 4.76 4.32
N ILE A 110 -5.13 4.71 3.10
CA ILE A 110 -5.50 5.88 2.31
C ILE A 110 -7.01 5.79 2.09
N GLY A 111 -7.76 6.52 2.91
CA GLY A 111 -9.21 6.41 3.03
C GLY A 111 -9.99 7.37 2.14
N ASN A 112 -9.48 8.57 1.86
CA ASN A 112 -10.15 9.57 1.03
C ASN A 112 -9.15 10.47 0.30
N ILE A 113 -9.67 11.40 -0.50
CA ILE A 113 -8.85 12.31 -1.30
C ILE A 113 -7.93 13.22 -0.48
N ASP A 114 -8.37 13.67 0.70
CA ASP A 114 -7.54 14.55 1.54
C ASP A 114 -6.35 13.78 2.12
N GLN A 115 -6.58 12.55 2.60
CA GLN A 115 -5.51 11.66 3.00
C GLN A 115 -4.57 11.33 1.84
N PHE A 116 -5.09 11.10 0.64
CA PHE A 116 -4.25 10.86 -0.54
C PHE A 116 -3.36 12.07 -0.88
N LYS A 117 -3.89 13.29 -0.80
CA LYS A 117 -3.10 14.52 -1.03
C LYS A 117 -1.99 14.69 0.00
N GLU A 118 -2.27 14.39 1.27
CA GLU A 118 -1.23 14.42 2.32
C GLU A 118 -0.19 13.31 2.12
N PHE A 119 -0.62 12.12 1.70
CA PHE A 119 0.29 11.04 1.33
C PHE A 119 1.19 11.47 0.16
N GLU A 120 0.65 12.12 -0.87
CA GLU A 120 1.42 12.63 -2.01
C GLU A 120 2.50 13.64 -1.56
N LYS A 121 2.15 14.56 -0.64
CA LYS A 121 3.11 15.50 -0.05
C LYS A 121 4.20 14.75 0.71
N CYS A 122 3.83 13.70 1.44
CA CYS A 122 4.77 12.86 2.17
C CYS A 122 5.83 12.24 1.26
N LEU A 123 5.39 11.65 0.15
CA LEU A 123 6.29 11.03 -0.82
C LEU A 123 7.26 12.05 -1.43
N LYS A 124 6.75 13.25 -1.78
CA LYS A 124 7.57 14.34 -2.32
C LYS A 124 8.67 14.80 -1.35
N LEU A 125 8.33 14.95 -0.07
CA LEU A 125 9.29 15.37 0.96
C LEU A 125 10.42 14.36 1.16
N LYS A 126 10.15 13.08 0.92
CA LYS A 126 11.11 11.98 1.04
C LYS A 126 11.78 11.57 -0.27
N ASN A 127 11.46 12.25 -1.37
CA ASN A 127 11.91 11.89 -2.71
C ASN A 127 11.57 10.42 -3.09
N TYR A 128 10.40 9.95 -2.63
CA TYR A 128 9.86 8.65 -3.03
C TYR A 128 8.98 8.81 -4.27
N SER A 129 9.01 7.83 -5.16
CA SER A 129 8.25 7.88 -6.41
C SER A 129 6.98 7.04 -6.32
N LEU A 130 5.81 7.68 -6.40
CA LEU A 130 4.56 6.97 -6.66
C LEU A 130 4.49 6.65 -8.15
N THR A 131 4.68 5.38 -8.50
CA THR A 131 4.75 4.95 -9.91
C THR A 131 3.40 4.50 -10.43
N GLU A 132 2.59 3.84 -9.59
CA GLU A 132 1.37 3.16 -10.04
C GLU A 132 0.25 3.18 -9.00
N ILE A 133 -0.98 3.33 -9.49
CA ILE A 133 -2.21 3.12 -8.71
C ILE A 133 -3.05 2.06 -9.41
N ILE A 134 -3.29 0.95 -8.73
CA ILE A 134 -4.17 -0.13 -9.18
C ILE A 134 -5.52 0.01 -8.45
N TYR A 135 -6.60 0.18 -9.21
CA TYR A 135 -7.96 0.22 -8.67
C TYR A 135 -8.73 -1.04 -9.02
N LEU A 136 -9.05 -1.84 -8.00
CA LEU A 136 -9.91 -3.01 -8.13
C LEU A 136 -11.38 -2.57 -8.03
N LYS A 137 -11.98 -2.24 -9.17
CA LYS A 137 -13.33 -1.68 -9.25
C LYS A 137 -14.39 -2.77 -9.09
N VAL A 138 -15.30 -2.56 -8.14
CA VAL A 138 -16.44 -3.47 -7.89
C VAL A 138 -17.55 -3.21 -8.90
N ASN A 139 -17.52 -3.88 -10.05
CA ASN A 139 -18.59 -3.75 -11.05
C ASN A 139 -19.85 -4.57 -10.69
N ARG A 140 -19.69 -5.62 -9.86
CA ARG A 140 -20.75 -6.57 -9.50
C ARG A 140 -21.06 -6.49 -8.00
N ILE A 141 -21.62 -5.36 -7.58
CA ILE A 141 -21.91 -5.05 -6.18
C ILE A 141 -22.87 -6.08 -5.55
N ASP A 142 -23.91 -6.46 -6.29
CA ASP A 142 -24.90 -7.44 -5.81
C ASP A 142 -24.27 -8.81 -5.54
N GLU A 143 -23.41 -9.28 -6.45
CA GLU A 143 -22.66 -10.53 -6.29
C GLU A 143 -21.75 -10.49 -5.05
N LEU A 144 -20.98 -9.41 -4.88
CA LEU A 144 -20.12 -9.23 -3.71
C LEU A 144 -20.92 -9.19 -2.40
N THR A 145 -22.09 -8.54 -2.42
CA THR A 145 -22.98 -8.44 -1.26
C THR A 145 -23.51 -9.82 -0.84
N GLU A 146 -23.97 -10.63 -1.80
CA GLU A 146 -24.45 -11.98 -1.50
C GLU A 146 -23.35 -12.91 -1.02
N LEU A 147 -22.14 -12.83 -1.60
CA LEU A 147 -20.99 -13.59 -1.12
C LEU A 147 -20.60 -13.21 0.32
N ALA A 148 -20.61 -11.93 0.65
CA ALA A 148 -20.33 -11.46 2.01
C ALA A 148 -21.39 -11.93 3.02
N LYS A 149 -22.67 -11.92 2.63
CA LYS A 149 -23.80 -12.43 3.44
C LYS A 149 -23.65 -13.92 3.73
N LEU A 150 -23.36 -14.72 2.70
CA LEU A 150 -23.20 -16.18 2.85
C LEU A 150 -22.10 -16.52 3.86
N LYS A 151 -21.01 -15.75 3.87
CA LYS A 151 -19.86 -16.03 4.74
C LYS A 151 -20.00 -15.47 6.16
N TYR A 152 -20.66 -14.32 6.34
CA TYR A 152 -20.78 -13.64 7.64
C TYR A 152 -22.21 -13.14 7.93
N GLY A 153 -23.20 -14.03 7.78
CA GLY A 153 -24.63 -13.71 7.91
C GLY A 153 -25.08 -13.05 9.22
N LYS A 154 -24.24 -13.03 10.26
CA LYS A 154 -24.49 -12.27 11.51
C LYS A 154 -24.06 -10.80 11.46
N ILE A 155 -23.01 -10.48 10.70
CA ILE A 155 -22.43 -9.12 10.62
C ILE A 155 -23.08 -8.32 9.48
N TYR A 156 -23.44 -8.99 8.38
CA TYR A 156 -23.99 -8.36 7.18
C TYR A 156 -25.43 -8.80 6.87
N ASN A 157 -26.26 -8.97 7.90
CA ASN A 157 -27.68 -9.30 7.72
C ASN A 157 -28.50 -8.17 7.04
N GLN A 158 -27.96 -6.95 7.01
CA GLN A 158 -28.56 -5.78 6.37
C GLN A 158 -27.89 -5.49 5.02
N SER A 159 -28.40 -6.13 3.95
CA SER A 159 -27.85 -6.02 2.59
C SER A 159 -27.72 -4.58 2.10
N ASP A 160 -28.70 -3.74 2.43
CA ASP A 160 -28.76 -2.38 1.89
C ASP A 160 -27.68 -1.49 2.51
N ILE A 161 -27.35 -1.71 3.79
CA ILE A 161 -26.27 -1.02 4.47
C ILE A 161 -24.93 -1.43 3.85
N LEU A 162 -24.73 -2.74 3.62
CA LEU A 162 -23.51 -3.22 2.99
C LEU A 162 -23.34 -2.66 1.55
N LYS A 163 -24.41 -2.69 0.74
CA LYS A 163 -24.39 -2.09 -0.60
C LYS A 163 -24.03 -0.62 -0.55
N LYS A 164 -24.63 0.14 0.37
CA LYS A 164 -24.32 1.54 0.57
C LYS A 164 -22.83 1.74 0.90
N HIS A 165 -22.26 0.94 1.80
CA HIS A 165 -20.83 1.04 2.13
C HIS A 165 -19.92 0.73 0.93
N ILE A 166 -20.27 -0.26 0.10
CA ILE A 166 -19.52 -0.55 -1.14
C ILE A 166 -19.56 0.66 -2.08
N ILE A 167 -20.73 1.25 -2.27
CA ILE A 167 -20.93 2.42 -3.13
C ILE A 167 -20.15 3.64 -2.60
N ASP A 168 -20.31 3.95 -1.31
CA ASP A 168 -19.61 5.07 -0.66
C ASP A 168 -18.09 4.90 -0.79
N TYR A 169 -17.59 3.67 -0.63
CA TYR A 169 -16.17 3.38 -0.86
C TYR A 169 -15.76 3.61 -2.31
N GLN A 170 -16.53 3.15 -3.29
CA GLN A 170 -16.22 3.36 -4.70
C GLN A 170 -16.17 4.85 -5.05
N ILE A 171 -17.12 5.65 -4.57
CA ILE A 171 -17.12 7.11 -4.78
C ILE A 171 -15.82 7.71 -4.26
N MET A 172 -15.45 7.42 -3.01
CA MET A 172 -14.20 7.92 -2.41
C MET A 172 -12.95 7.50 -3.19
N ARG A 173 -12.94 6.29 -3.78
CA ARG A 173 -11.80 5.83 -4.61
C ARG A 173 -11.79 6.47 -5.98
N GLU A 174 -12.95 6.61 -6.61
CA GLU A 174 -13.07 7.23 -7.92
C GLU A 174 -12.67 8.71 -7.89
N GLU A 175 -12.93 9.42 -6.79
CA GLU A 175 -12.39 10.77 -6.57
C GLU A 175 -10.86 10.81 -6.58
N ILE A 176 -10.20 9.85 -5.91
CA ILE A 176 -8.73 9.73 -5.92
C ILE A 176 -8.23 9.40 -7.32
N ILE A 177 -8.89 8.47 -8.01
CA ILE A 177 -8.52 8.09 -9.36
C ILE A 177 -8.63 9.28 -10.31
N GLU A 178 -9.74 10.02 -10.28
CA GLU A 178 -9.91 11.22 -11.10
C GLU A 178 -8.81 12.26 -10.85
N TYR A 179 -8.51 12.53 -9.58
CA TYR A 179 -7.41 13.42 -9.20
C TYR A 179 -6.03 12.97 -9.72
N SER A 180 -5.85 11.66 -9.89
CA SER A 180 -4.55 11.02 -10.16
C SER A 180 -4.29 10.73 -11.64
N LYS A 181 -5.32 10.70 -12.50
CA LYS A 181 -5.25 10.30 -13.93
C LYS A 181 -4.17 10.99 -14.75
N ASN A 182 -3.85 12.25 -14.45
CA ASN A 182 -2.86 13.04 -15.20
C ASN A 182 -1.48 13.06 -14.55
N LYS A 183 -1.29 12.33 -13.45
CA LYS A 183 -0.07 12.37 -12.63
C LYS A 183 0.65 11.04 -12.56
N TYR A 184 -0.10 9.94 -12.55
CA TYR A 184 0.38 8.60 -12.27
C TYR A 184 -0.16 7.60 -13.28
N GLU A 185 0.52 6.47 -13.41
CA GLU A 185 -0.05 5.34 -14.12
C GLU A 185 -1.22 4.78 -13.32
N ILE A 186 -2.38 4.68 -13.97
CA ILE A 186 -3.61 4.15 -13.37
C ILE A 186 -4.01 2.87 -14.09
N ILE A 187 -4.10 1.78 -13.34
CA ILE A 187 -4.61 0.51 -13.84
C ILE A 187 -5.95 0.24 -13.17
N ILE A 188 -7.02 0.14 -13.96
CA ILE A 188 -8.36 -0.23 -13.45
C ILE A 188 -8.62 -1.69 -13.82
N LYS A 189 -8.88 -2.50 -12.81
CA LYS A 189 -9.15 -3.94 -12.94
C LYS A 189 -10.52 -4.29 -12.39
N ASP A 190 -11.09 -5.40 -12.85
CA ASP A 190 -12.29 -5.95 -12.21
C ASP A 190 -11.90 -6.47 -10.82
N PHE A 191 -12.73 -6.17 -9.83
CA PHE A 191 -12.45 -6.54 -8.45
C PHE A 191 -12.26 -8.05 -8.22
N PHE A 192 -12.86 -8.89 -9.06
CA PHE A 192 -12.80 -10.34 -8.93
C PHE A 192 -11.62 -10.97 -9.67
N GLU A 193 -10.71 -10.17 -10.22
CA GLU A 193 -9.49 -10.67 -10.82
C GLU A 193 -8.63 -11.40 -9.77
N SER A 194 -8.19 -12.61 -10.10
CA SER A 194 -7.50 -13.49 -9.16
C SER A 194 -6.03 -13.18 -8.96
N GLU A 195 -5.43 -12.43 -9.89
CA GLU A 195 -4.01 -12.14 -9.95
C GLU A 195 -3.77 -10.65 -10.22
N ILE A 196 -2.96 -10.02 -9.39
CA ILE A 196 -2.63 -8.61 -9.50
C ILE A 196 -1.12 -8.51 -9.72
N LYS A 197 -0.73 -8.21 -10.95
CA LYS A 197 0.66 -8.00 -11.30
C LYS A 197 1.10 -6.62 -10.80
N VAL A 198 2.25 -6.59 -10.13
CA VAL A 198 2.85 -5.41 -9.51
C VAL A 198 4.35 -5.37 -9.80
#